data_AF-A0AAW2WZ90-F1
#
_entry.id   AF-A0AAW2WZ90-F1
#
_cell.length_a   1.000
_cell.length_b   1.000
_cell.length_c   1.000
_cell.angle_alpha   90.00
_cell.angle_beta   90.00
_cell.angle_gamma   90.00
#
_symmetry.space_group_name_H-M   'P 1'
#
loop_
_entity.id
_entity.type
_entity.pdbx_description
1 polymer ?
#
loop_
_entity_poly.entity_id
_entity_poly.type
_entity_poly.pdbx_seq_one_letter_code
_entity_poly.pdbx_strand_id
1 'polypeptide(L)' 'MTNEVQKQYDRLEDVPSIMLRMKDVYAVPDRHIRYAAIKVFFGTKMAEGSSVQSHGVKMLSLLEKLEDLKLGLTMTRT' A
#
# COMPACT_ATOMS: atom_id res chain seq x y z
N MET A 1 -13.14 -30.65 -13.55
CA MET A 1 -12.31 -29.62 -12.87
C MET A 1 -13.06 -28.30 -12.98
N THR A 2 -13.86 -27.96 -11.98
CA THR A 2 -14.49 -26.63 -11.93
C THR A 2 -13.52 -25.77 -11.14
N ASN A 3 -12.89 -24.80 -11.79
CA ASN A 3 -11.95 -23.91 -11.11
C ASN A 3 -12.75 -23.14 -10.04
N GLU A 4 -12.36 -23.26 -8.76
CA GLU A 4 -12.97 -22.53 -7.64
C GLU A 4 -13.12 -21.04 -7.94
N VAL A 5 -12.19 -20.48 -8.72
CA VAL A 5 -12.24 -19.11 -9.23
C VAL A 5 -13.46 -18.91 -10.12
N GLN A 6 -13.71 -19.81 -11.09
CA GLN A 6 -14.88 -19.75 -11.98
C GLN A 6 -16.20 -19.76 -11.19
N LYS A 7 -16.34 -20.67 -10.21
CA LYS A 7 -17.53 -20.74 -9.34
C LYS A 7 -17.77 -19.47 -8.53
N GLN A 8 -16.70 -18.76 -8.17
CA GLN A 8 -16.81 -17.48 -7.47
C GLN A 8 -17.22 -16.32 -8.39
N TYR A 9 -16.93 -16.41 -9.69
CA TYR A 9 -17.36 -15.41 -10.68
C TYR A 9 -18.79 -15.68 -11.17
N ASP A 10 -19.20 -16.94 -11.32
CA ASP A 10 -20.58 -17.31 -11.69
C ASP A 10 -21.63 -16.91 -10.63
N ARG A 11 -21.19 -16.62 -9.39
CA ARG A 11 -22.04 -16.15 -8.28
C ARG A 11 -22.15 -14.63 -8.17
N LEU A 12 -21.43 -13.87 -8.99
CA LEU A 12 -21.51 -12.41 -9.00
C LEU A 12 -22.70 -12.00 -9.90
N GLU A 13 -23.85 -11.78 -9.29
CA GLU A 13 -25.10 -11.46 -10.00
C GLU A 13 -25.18 -10.00 -10.47
N ASP A 14 -24.36 -9.08 -9.90
CA ASP A 14 -24.38 -7.66 -10.24
C ASP A 14 -23.06 -7.14 -10.85
N VAL A 15 -23.20 -6.35 -11.91
CA VAL A 15 -22.11 -5.72 -12.66
C VAL A 15 -21.17 -4.87 -11.76
N PRO A 16 -21.67 -4.08 -10.79
CA PRO A 16 -20.82 -3.35 -9.85
C PRO A 16 -19.86 -4.24 -9.05
N SER A 17 -20.33 -5.38 -8.53
CA SER A 17 -19.50 -6.32 -7.77
C SER A 17 -18.40 -6.97 -8.62
N ILE A 18 -18.69 -7.27 -9.90
CA ILE A 18 -17.69 -7.75 -10.86
C ILE A 18 -16.64 -6.66 -11.14
N MET A 19 -17.07 -5.42 -11.36
CA MET A 19 -16.18 -4.29 -11.61
C MET A 19 -15.28 -3.98 -10.40
N LEU A 20 -15.80 -4.09 -9.17
CA LEU A 20 -15.02 -3.90 -7.96
C LEU A 20 -13.93 -4.98 -7.83
N ARG A 21 -14.29 -6.25 -8.03
CA ARG A 21 -13.35 -7.38 -8.02
C ARG A 21 -12.29 -7.26 -9.12
N MET A 22 -12.68 -6.82 -10.31
CA MET A 22 -11.72 -6.53 -11.38
C MET A 22 -10.77 -5.39 -11.00
N LYS A 23 -11.26 -4.30 -10.42
CA LYS A 23 -10.39 -3.25 -9.89
C LYS A 23 -9.43 -3.80 -8.85
N ASP A 24 -9.90 -4.62 -7.92
CA ASP A 24 -9.02 -5.23 -6.92
C ASP A 24 -7.99 -6.17 -7.54
N VAL A 25 -8.35 -7.01 -8.51
CA VAL A 25 -7.42 -7.95 -9.16
C VAL A 25 -6.42 -7.21 -10.04
N TYR A 26 -6.85 -6.18 -10.77
CA TYR A 26 -6.03 -5.44 -11.74
C TYR A 26 -5.40 -4.15 -11.20
N ALA A 27 -5.68 -3.73 -9.96
CA ALA A 27 -4.96 -2.65 -9.24
C ALA A 27 -3.51 -3.03 -8.84
N VAL A 28 -2.89 -3.92 -9.62
CA VAL A 28 -1.50 -4.36 -9.49
C VAL A 28 -0.52 -3.18 -9.42
N PRO A 29 -0.63 -2.13 -10.26
CA PRO A 29 0.27 -0.97 -10.17
C PRO A 29 0.20 -0.27 -8.81
N ASP A 30 -1.01 -0.09 -8.29
CA ASP A 30 -1.30 0.58 -7.02
C ASP A 30 -0.79 -0.23 -5.81
N ARG A 31 -0.89 -1.57 -5.87
CA ARG A 31 -0.25 -2.47 -4.88
C ARG A 31 1.28 -2.40 -4.90
N HIS A 32 1.91 -2.43 -6.08
CA HIS A 32 3.37 -2.38 -6.18
C HIS A 32 3.93 -1.05 -5.69
N ILE A 33 3.27 0.07 -6.02
CA ILE A 33 3.66 1.39 -5.56
C ILE A 33 3.57 1.47 -4.03
N ARG A 34 2.46 1.00 -3.45
CA ARG A 34 2.31 0.89 -1.98
C ARG A 34 3.42 0.07 -1.34
N TYR A 35 3.69 -1.12 -1.88
CA TYR A 35 4.72 -2.00 -1.35
C TYR A 35 6.12 -1.39 -1.45
N ALA A 36 6.44 -0.75 -2.56
CA ALA A 36 7.72 -0.06 -2.75
C ALA A 36 7.89 1.09 -1.74
N ALA A 37 6.85 1.90 -1.54
CA ALA A 37 6.87 3.00 -0.57
C ALA A 37 7.08 2.48 0.86
N ILE A 38 6.34 1.44 1.28
CA ILE A 38 6.52 0.77 2.58
C ILE A 38 7.95 0.26 2.73
N LYS A 39 8.48 -0.42 1.71
CA LYS A 39 9.84 -0.97 1.75
C LYS A 39 10.88 0.13 1.96
N VAL A 40 10.74 1.25 1.26
CA VAL A 40 11.65 2.40 1.41
C VAL A 40 11.53 3.01 2.82
N PHE A 41 10.32 3.18 3.33
CA PHE A 41 10.10 3.73 4.67
C PHE A 41 10.77 2.87 5.76
N PHE A 42 10.43 1.58 5.85
CA PHE A 42 10.98 0.68 6.86
C PHE A 42 12.47 0.36 6.63
N GLY A 43 12.94 0.42 5.38
CA GLY A 43 14.33 0.23 5.03
C GLY A 43 15.22 1.45 5.27
N THR A 44 14.64 2.64 5.46
CA THR A 44 15.42 3.86 5.70
C THR A 44 16.01 3.82 7.10
N LYS A 45 17.33 3.69 7.18
CA LYS A 45 18.10 3.78 8.42
C LYS A 45 18.79 5.13 8.52
N MET A 46 18.95 5.61 9.74
CA MET A 46 19.81 6.75 10.02
C MET A 46 21.27 6.29 9.94
N ALA A 47 22.11 7.03 9.21
CA ALA A 47 23.53 6.75 9.17
C ALA A 47 24.18 7.20 10.49
N GLU A 48 25.18 6.46 10.95
CA GLU A 48 25.95 6.86 12.13
C GLU A 48 26.63 8.22 11.91
N GLY A 49 26.60 9.08 12.93
CA GLY A 49 27.10 10.45 12.84
C GLY A 49 26.26 11.42 12.00
N SER A 50 25.14 10.98 11.41
CA SER A 50 24.24 11.86 10.64
C SER A 50 23.30 12.67 11.53
N SER A 51 22.84 13.82 11.02
CA SER A 51 21.91 14.70 11.74
C SER A 51 20.54 14.03 11.91
N VAL A 52 20.13 13.88 13.17
CA VAL A 52 18.80 13.41 13.57
C VAL A 52 17.70 14.26 12.95
N GLN A 53 17.89 15.59 12.91
CA GLN A 53 16.90 16.50 12.31
C GLN A 53 16.74 16.22 10.81
N SER A 54 17.84 16.06 10.07
CA SER A 54 17.76 15.75 8.64
C SER A 54 17.09 14.39 8.37
N HIS A 55 17.39 13.41 9.23
CA HIS A 55 16.77 12.09 9.16
C HIS A 55 15.27 12.17 9.48
N GLY A 56 14.88 12.95 10.49
CA GLY A 56 13.48 13.19 10.85
C GLY A 56 12.68 13.81 9.71
N VAL A 57 13.22 14.85 9.05
CA VAL A 57 12.59 15.46 7.86
C VAL A 57 12.42 14.43 6.74
N LYS A 58 13.44 13.60 6.49
CA LYS A 58 13.33 12.51 5.50
C LYS A 58 12.23 11.52 5.86
N MET A 59 12.15 11.08 7.13
CA MET A 59 11.12 10.14 7.59
C MET A 59 9.72 10.73 7.48
N LEU A 60 9.53 12.01 7.83
CA LEU A 60 8.26 12.73 7.65
C LEU A 60 7.82 12.75 6.17
N SER A 61 8.73 13.11 5.26
CA SER A 61 8.41 13.13 3.82
C SER A 61 8.03 11.77 3.24
N LEU A 62 8.57 10.68 3.81
CA LEU A 62 8.20 9.33 3.42
C LEU A 62 6.84 8.93 4.01
N LEU A 63 6.52 9.40 5.22
CA LEU A 63 5.23 9.21 5.87
C LEU A 63 4.10 9.89 5.10
N GLU A 64 4.29 11.15 4.68
CA GLU A 64 3.34 11.88 3.82
C GLU A 64 3.03 11.09 2.54
N LYS A 65 4.05 10.52 1.90
CA LYS A 65 3.86 9.65 0.72
C LYS A 65 3.07 8.37 1.03
N LEU A 66 3.19 7.82 2.23
CA LEU A 66 2.39 6.65 2.63
C LEU A 66 0.92 7.05 2.90
N GLU A 67 0.69 8.24 3.44
CA GLU A 67 -0.64 8.80 3.66
C GLU A 67 -1.37 9.05 2.32
N ASP A 68 -0.68 9.65 1.34
CA ASP A 68 -1.20 9.84 -0.03
C ASP A 68 -1.62 8.51 -0.69
N LEU A 69 -0.90 7.43 -0.36
CA LEU A 69 -1.18 6.07 -0.81
C LEU A 69 -2.26 5.35 0.01
N LYS A 70 -2.89 6.03 0.96
CA LYS A 70 -3.98 5.55 1.83
C LYS A 70 -3.60 4.30 2.63
N LEU A 71 -2.35 4.21 3.06
CA LEU A 71 -1.83 3.07 3.82
C LEU A 71 -2.16 3.11 5.32
N GLY A 72 -2.82 4.17 5.80
CA GLY A 72 -3.39 4.22 7.16
C GLY A 72 -2.35 4.22 8.28
N LEU A 73 -1.11 4.66 8.02
CA LEU A 73 -0.06 4.70 9.04
C LEU A 73 -0.28 5.91 9.96
N THR A 74 -1.03 5.73 11.05
CA THR A 74 -1.22 6.79 12.06
C THR A 74 -0.10 6.75 13.11
N MET A 75 0.57 7.88 13.34
CA MET A 75 1.47 8.05 14.49
C MET A 75 0.62 8.11 15.77
N THR A 76 0.62 7.03 16.56
CA THR A 76 0.18 7.11 17.96
C THR A 76 1.20 7.96 18.71
N ARG A 77 0.81 9.19 19.02
CA ARG A 77 1.59 10.12 19.82
C ARG A 77 1.55 9.63 21.28
N THR A 78 2.54 8.84 21.68
CA THR A 78 2.80 8.51 23.10
C THR A 78 3.44 9.67 23.83
#